data_AF-A0A378V0Z3-F1
#
_entry.id   AF-A0A378V0Z3-F1
#
_cell.length_a   1.000
_cell.length_b   1.000
_cell.length_c   1.000
_cell.angle_alpha   90.00
_cell.angle_beta   90.00
_cell.angle_gamma   90.00
#
_symmetry.space_group_name_H-M   'P 1'
#
loop_
_entity.id
_entity.type
_entity.pdbx_description
1 polymer ?
#
loop_
_entity_poly.entity_id
_entity_poly.type
_entity_poly.pdbx_seq_one_letter_code
_entity_poly.pdbx_strand_id
1 'polypeptide(L)'
;MTGGKRSPLALWLLAMVLLFSACSTSPGGRSPSGPVSAETAAGFGDVVIPAGVEVLGTDSDSGIDTRYRLALRMNAAQLREFLSQFEQQPRSSEIARTTAVLAGPQLSDAPDPRYAQDRVTTKAGPTVYRDVIVDERSPDEMYVHLSIFTT
;
A
#
# COMPACT_ATOMS: atom_id res chain seq x y z
N MET A 1 -71.86 4.39 15.46
CA MET A 1 -71.75 5.54 16.39
C MET A 1 -70.36 5.46 17.01
N THR A 2 -69.32 6.02 16.37
CA THR A 2 -68.81 7.40 16.50
C THR A 2 -68.37 7.79 17.92
N GLY A 3 -67.10 8.15 18.06
CA GLY A 3 -66.56 8.90 19.21
C GLY A 3 -65.36 8.17 19.82
N GLY A 4 -64.09 8.55 19.64
CA GLY A 4 -63.55 9.87 19.32
C GLY A 4 -62.85 10.45 20.55
N LYS A 5 -61.54 10.13 20.65
CA LYS A 5 -60.44 10.89 21.28
C LYS A 5 -60.56 11.30 22.75
N ARG A 6 -59.53 10.99 23.53
CA ARG A 6 -58.74 11.97 24.32
C ARG A 6 -57.49 11.29 24.91
N SER A 7 -56.33 11.72 24.40
CA SER A 7 -55.04 11.57 25.06
C SER A 7 -54.91 12.62 26.17
N PRO A 8 -54.26 12.31 27.29
CA PRO A 8 -53.55 13.31 28.07
C PRO A 8 -52.04 13.04 28.08
N LEU A 9 -51.34 14.12 27.79
CA LEU A 9 -49.92 14.38 27.97
C LEU A 9 -49.47 14.20 29.44
N ALA A 10 -48.23 13.69 29.58
CA ALA A 10 -47.20 14.11 30.54
C ALA A 10 -47.39 13.71 32.02
N LEU A 11 -46.36 13.37 32.83
CA LEU A 11 -45.04 13.99 32.99
C LEU A 11 -44.24 13.22 34.10
N TRP A 12 -42.89 13.23 34.07
CA TRP A 12 -41.87 12.88 35.13
C TRP A 12 -41.65 11.37 35.44
N LEU A 13 -40.44 10.78 35.62
CA LEU A 13 -39.03 11.16 35.85
C LEU A 13 -38.13 9.96 35.45
N LEU A 14 -37.06 10.14 34.67
CA LEU A 14 -35.65 10.20 35.11
C LEU A 14 -35.06 8.94 35.76
N ALA A 15 -34.31 8.15 34.99
CA ALA A 15 -33.14 7.39 35.47
C ALA A 15 -32.20 7.05 34.31
N MET A 16 -31.33 8.00 34.00
CA MET A 16 -30.16 7.85 33.15
C MET A 16 -28.98 7.51 34.07
N VAL A 17 -28.43 6.29 34.01
CA VAL A 17 -27.02 6.04 34.35
C VAL A 17 -26.44 5.09 33.33
N LEU A 18 -25.58 5.67 32.51
CA LEU A 18 -24.63 5.06 31.60
C LEU A 18 -23.69 4.14 32.37
N LEU A 19 -23.68 2.84 32.06
CA LEU A 19 -22.49 2.03 32.23
C LEU A 19 -21.89 1.82 30.84
N PHE A 20 -21.05 2.77 30.46
CA PHE A 20 -20.04 2.57 29.43
C PHE A 20 -19.25 1.31 29.78
N SER A 21 -19.47 0.22 29.04
CA SER A 21 -18.45 -0.82 28.93
C SER A 21 -17.30 -0.25 28.10
N ALA A 22 -16.49 0.56 28.77
CA ALA A 22 -15.19 0.98 28.29
C ALA A 22 -14.25 -0.24 28.37
N CYS A 23 -14.35 -1.13 27.39
CA CYS A 23 -13.22 -1.98 27.05
C CYS A 23 -12.18 -1.07 26.39
N SER A 24 -11.28 -0.52 27.21
CA SER A 24 -10.09 0.18 26.76
C SER A 24 -9.20 -0.81 26.01
N THR A 25 -9.46 -1.00 24.73
CA THR A 25 -8.48 -1.58 23.83
C THR A 25 -7.61 -0.41 23.41
N SER A 26 -6.40 -0.32 23.97
CA SER A 26 -5.40 0.63 23.49
C SER A 26 -5.31 0.51 21.97
N PRO A 27 -5.40 1.60 21.20
CA PRO A 27 -5.24 1.54 19.76
C PRO A 27 -3.75 1.38 19.45
N GLY A 28 -3.21 0.19 19.69
CA GLY A 28 -2.03 -0.28 18.99
C GLY A 28 -2.50 -0.62 17.57
N GLY A 29 -2.52 0.39 16.70
CA GLY A 29 -2.98 0.26 15.33
C GLY A 29 -2.13 -0.77 14.59
N ARG A 30 -2.63 -1.99 14.49
CA ARG A 30 -2.00 -3.03 13.68
C ARG A 30 -2.14 -2.60 12.22
N SER A 31 -1.03 -2.29 11.56
CA SER A 31 -1.03 -2.07 10.11
C SER A 31 -1.65 -3.30 9.42
N PRO A 32 -2.52 -3.12 8.42
CA PRO A 32 -3.13 -4.25 7.71
C PRO A 32 -2.07 -5.23 7.20
N SER A 33 -2.36 -6.53 7.24
CA SER A 33 -1.58 -7.55 6.54
C SER A 33 -2.45 -8.19 5.47
N GLY A 34 -1.90 -8.43 4.29
CA GLY A 34 -2.60 -8.94 3.11
C GLY A 34 -2.86 -7.87 2.04
N PRO A 35 -3.76 -8.13 1.07
CA PRO A 35 -4.02 -7.22 -0.03
C PRO A 35 -4.48 -5.83 0.43
N VAL A 36 -3.89 -4.80 -0.16
CA VAL A 36 -4.21 -3.37 0.08
C VAL A 36 -4.44 -2.64 -1.24
N SER A 37 -4.97 -1.42 -1.23
CA SER A 37 -5.05 -0.66 -2.47
C SER A 37 -3.67 -0.19 -2.95
N ALA A 38 -3.52 0.03 -4.25
CA ALA A 38 -2.29 0.55 -4.84
C ALA A 38 -1.98 1.96 -4.31
N GLU A 39 -3.00 2.78 -4.09
CA GLU A 39 -2.89 4.13 -3.53
C GLU A 39 -2.37 4.10 -2.10
N THR A 40 -2.85 3.16 -1.27
CA THR A 40 -2.32 2.98 0.08
C THR A 40 -0.86 2.55 0.05
N ALA A 41 -0.51 1.55 -0.75
CA ALA A 41 0.85 1.03 -0.83
C ALA A 41 1.83 2.08 -1.39
N ALA A 42 1.47 2.78 -2.47
CA ALA A 42 2.30 3.81 -3.06
C ALA A 42 2.40 5.08 -2.19
N GLY A 43 1.29 5.47 -1.56
CA GLY A 43 1.23 6.60 -0.64
C GLY A 43 2.13 6.43 0.58
N PHE A 44 2.33 5.19 1.05
CA PHE A 44 3.25 4.90 2.15
C PHE A 44 4.71 5.32 1.85
N GLY A 45 5.12 5.34 0.58
CA GLY A 45 6.46 5.72 0.14
C GLY A 45 6.56 7.02 -0.63
N ASP A 46 5.50 7.85 -0.62
CA ASP A 46 5.36 9.02 -1.50
C ASP A 46 5.64 8.69 -2.98
N VAL A 47 5.22 7.49 -3.41
CA VAL A 47 5.42 7.04 -4.78
C VAL A 47 4.20 7.42 -5.62
N VAL A 48 4.47 8.02 -6.78
CA VAL A 48 3.47 8.31 -7.81
C VAL A 48 3.49 7.19 -8.85
N ILE A 49 2.35 6.56 -9.05
CA ILE A 49 2.14 5.58 -10.13
C ILE A 49 1.68 6.36 -11.38
N PRO A 50 2.42 6.30 -12.51
CA PRO A 50 2.02 6.96 -13.75
C PRO A 50 0.64 6.53 -14.25
N ALA A 51 -0.03 7.42 -14.99
CA ALA A 51 -1.33 7.13 -15.54
C ALA A 51 -1.29 5.94 -16.52
N GLY A 52 -2.31 5.07 -16.45
CA GLY A 52 -2.46 3.92 -17.33
C GLY A 52 -1.49 2.76 -17.06
N VAL A 53 -0.73 2.80 -15.95
CA VAL A 53 0.03 1.65 -15.47
C VAL A 53 -0.94 0.58 -14.96
N GLU A 54 -0.69 -0.67 -15.30
CA GLU A 54 -1.47 -1.80 -14.82
C GLU A 54 -0.90 -2.27 -13.47
N VAL A 55 -1.75 -2.32 -12.44
CA VAL A 55 -1.39 -2.89 -11.14
C VAL A 55 -1.71 -4.39 -11.17
N LEU A 56 -0.68 -5.22 -11.11
CA LEU A 56 -0.81 -6.68 -11.16
C LEU A 56 -1.08 -7.29 -9.79
N GLY A 57 -0.59 -6.64 -8.73
CA GLY A 57 -0.77 -7.11 -7.37
C GLY A 57 -0.23 -6.12 -6.34
N THR A 58 -0.81 -6.17 -5.16
CA THR A 58 -0.45 -5.37 -3.99
C THR A 58 -0.56 -6.24 -2.75
N ASP A 59 0.34 -6.00 -1.80
CA ASP A 59 0.35 -6.72 -0.54
C ASP A 59 0.97 -5.87 0.56
N SER A 60 0.60 -6.14 1.80
CA SER A 60 1.25 -5.56 2.97
C SER A 60 1.53 -6.62 4.01
N ASP A 61 2.63 -6.43 4.72
CA ASP A 61 3.04 -7.24 5.86
C ASP A 61 3.42 -6.31 7.00
N SER A 62 3.05 -6.71 8.21
CA SER A 62 3.35 -5.95 9.42
C SER A 62 3.83 -6.88 10.54
N GLY A 63 5.05 -6.59 11.01
CA GLY A 63 5.69 -7.22 12.16
C GLY A 63 6.25 -6.14 13.09
N ILE A 64 7.56 -6.14 13.32
CA ILE A 64 8.26 -5.00 13.92
C ILE A 64 8.25 -3.83 12.92
N ASP A 65 8.51 -4.15 11.65
CA ASP A 65 8.43 -3.21 10.54
C ASP A 65 7.13 -3.34 9.77
N THR A 66 6.75 -2.28 9.07
CA THR A 66 5.68 -2.32 8.07
C THR A 66 6.31 -2.36 6.68
N ARG A 67 5.83 -3.28 5.83
CA ARG A 67 6.23 -3.39 4.43
C ARG A 67 5.00 -3.37 3.53
N TYR A 68 5.08 -2.58 2.45
CA TYR A 68 4.13 -2.55 1.36
C TYR A 68 4.81 -2.99 0.07
N ARG A 69 4.10 -3.76 -0.75
CA ARG A 69 4.62 -4.30 -2.01
C ARG A 69 3.66 -3.99 -3.15
N LEU A 70 4.21 -3.62 -4.31
CA LEU A 70 3.47 -3.49 -5.56
C LEU A 70 4.17 -4.27 -6.67
N ALA A 71 3.39 -4.91 -7.53
CA ALA A 71 3.80 -5.42 -8.82
C ALA A 71 3.04 -4.67 -9.91
N LEU A 72 3.78 -4.06 -10.83
CA LEU A 72 3.25 -3.17 -11.86
C LEU A 72 3.67 -3.68 -13.23
N ARG A 73 2.82 -3.49 -14.24
CA ARG A 73 3.18 -3.62 -15.66
C ARG A 73 3.04 -2.26 -16.34
N MET A 74 4.06 -1.92 -17.13
CA MET A 74 4.13 -0.63 -17.81
C MET A 74 4.93 -0.72 -19.11
N ASN A 75 4.84 0.32 -19.93
CA ASN A 75 5.67 0.51 -21.12
C ASN A 75 6.93 1.35 -20.82
N ALA A 76 7.81 1.48 -21.80
CA ALA A 76 9.06 2.23 -21.67
C ALA A 76 8.90 3.71 -21.25
N ALA A 77 7.84 4.39 -21.71
CA ALA A 77 7.62 5.80 -21.36
C ALA A 77 7.20 5.95 -19.90
N GLN A 78 6.26 5.10 -19.47
CA GLN A 78 5.80 5.02 -18.09
C GLN A 78 6.94 4.61 -17.14
N LEU A 79 7.80 3.67 -17.55
CA LEU A 79 8.96 3.28 -16.73
C LEU A 79 9.92 4.45 -16.51
N ARG A 80 10.23 5.23 -17.54
CA ARG A 80 11.09 6.42 -17.38
C ARG A 80 10.47 7.45 -16.44
N GLU A 81 9.18 7.72 -16.59
CA GLU A 81 8.45 8.61 -15.68
C GLU A 81 8.49 8.07 -14.24
N PHE A 82 8.15 6.79 -14.06
CA PHE A 82 8.18 6.14 -12.76
C PHE A 82 9.57 6.20 -12.11
N LEU A 83 10.64 5.91 -12.84
CA LEU A 83 12.00 5.89 -12.29
C LEU A 83 12.57 7.29 -11.99
N SER A 84 11.97 8.35 -12.51
CA SER A 84 12.45 9.72 -12.30
C SER A 84 12.30 10.22 -10.85
N GLN A 85 11.46 9.56 -10.05
CA GLN A 85 11.21 9.91 -8.65
C GLN A 85 12.16 9.23 -7.65
N PHE A 86 13.05 8.36 -8.13
CA PHE A 86 14.01 7.63 -7.30
C PHE A 86 15.40 8.25 -7.42
N GLU A 87 16.11 8.35 -6.30
CA GLU A 87 17.46 8.91 -6.27
C GLU A 87 18.47 7.99 -6.96
N GLN A 88 18.25 6.68 -6.84
CA GLN A 88 19.12 5.64 -7.42
C GLN A 88 18.44 5.00 -8.62
N GLN A 89 19.16 4.93 -9.74
CA GLN A 89 18.70 4.23 -10.93
C GLN A 89 19.01 2.72 -10.83
N PRO A 90 18.07 1.84 -11.20
CA PRO A 90 18.28 0.39 -11.17
C PRO A 90 19.45 -0.07 -12.04
N ARG A 91 20.28 -0.96 -11.48
CA ARG A 91 21.43 -1.61 -12.13
C ARG A 91 21.34 -3.13 -12.00
N SER A 92 21.98 -3.87 -12.90
CA SER A 92 22.03 -5.34 -12.86
C SER A 92 22.44 -5.84 -11.47
N SER A 93 21.68 -6.81 -10.92
CA SER A 93 21.89 -7.29 -9.55
C SER A 93 21.37 -8.72 -9.35
N GLU A 94 22.15 -9.54 -8.64
CA GLU A 94 21.73 -10.89 -8.22
C GLU A 94 20.61 -10.87 -7.15
N ILE A 95 20.51 -9.77 -6.39
CA ILE A 95 19.39 -9.57 -5.45
C ILE A 95 18.07 -9.60 -6.22
N ALA A 96 18.04 -8.99 -7.40
CA ALA A 96 16.84 -8.97 -8.23
C ALA A 96 16.43 -10.39 -8.65
N ARG A 97 17.38 -11.22 -9.12
CA ARG A 97 17.11 -12.59 -9.59
C ARG A 97 16.50 -13.50 -8.52
N THR A 98 16.86 -13.28 -7.26
CA THR A 98 16.46 -14.14 -6.13
C THR A 98 15.25 -13.60 -5.36
N THR A 99 14.79 -12.39 -5.69
CA THR A 99 13.62 -11.78 -5.02
C THR A 99 12.33 -12.47 -5.45
N ALA A 100 11.50 -12.85 -4.48
CA ALA A 100 10.18 -13.41 -4.76
C ALA A 100 9.26 -12.37 -5.37
N VAL A 101 8.58 -12.70 -6.47
CA VAL A 101 7.61 -11.81 -7.11
C VAL A 101 6.23 -11.92 -6.46
N LEU A 102 5.52 -10.80 -6.38
CA LEU A 102 4.12 -10.78 -5.94
C LEU A 102 3.17 -11.18 -7.09
N ALA A 103 3.46 -10.71 -8.29
CA ALA A 103 2.76 -11.03 -9.53
C ALA A 103 3.69 -10.75 -10.73
N GLY A 104 3.33 -11.25 -11.92
CA GLY A 104 4.16 -11.16 -13.13
C GLY A 104 5.10 -12.37 -13.31
N PRO A 105 5.97 -12.35 -14.33
CA PRO A 105 6.96 -13.40 -14.57
C PRO A 105 7.95 -13.53 -13.42
N GLN A 106 8.58 -14.71 -13.29
CA GLN A 106 9.64 -14.90 -12.30
C GLN A 106 10.92 -14.15 -12.69
N LEU A 107 11.54 -13.49 -11.72
CA LEU A 107 12.78 -12.72 -11.91
C LEU A 107 13.99 -13.61 -12.23
N SER A 108 13.94 -14.90 -11.90
CA SER A 108 14.95 -15.89 -12.30
C SER A 108 15.08 -16.00 -13.81
N ASP A 109 13.98 -15.78 -14.53
CA ASP A 109 13.89 -15.97 -15.96
C ASP A 109 14.16 -14.66 -16.71
N ALA A 110 14.32 -13.54 -16.00
CA ALA A 110 14.53 -12.22 -16.57
C ALA A 110 15.91 -12.14 -17.26
N PRO A 111 16.01 -11.53 -18.46
CA PRO A 111 17.29 -11.39 -19.16
C PRO A 111 18.32 -10.64 -18.29
N ASP A 112 17.94 -9.47 -17.78
CA ASP A 112 18.78 -8.61 -16.94
C ASP A 112 17.91 -7.86 -15.92
N PRO A 113 17.48 -8.51 -14.82
CA PRO A 113 16.70 -7.84 -13.81
C PRO A 113 17.58 -6.84 -13.05
N ARG A 114 17.10 -5.61 -12.94
CA ARG A 114 17.84 -4.49 -12.36
C ARG A 114 17.26 -4.12 -10.99
N TYR A 115 18.11 -3.72 -10.07
CA TYR A 115 17.75 -3.33 -8.70
C TYR A 115 18.30 -1.96 -8.36
N ALA A 116 17.51 -1.19 -7.62
CA ALA A 116 17.96 -0.03 -6.86
C ALA A 116 17.24 0.00 -5.50
N GLN A 117 17.88 0.66 -4.54
CA GLN A 117 17.27 1.04 -3.28
C GLN A 117 17.57 2.51 -3.03
N ASP A 118 16.57 3.24 -2.58
CA ASP A 118 16.76 4.56 -1.99
C ASP A 118 16.02 4.68 -0.65
N ARG A 119 16.13 5.86 -0.05
CA ARG A 119 15.50 6.18 1.23
C ARG A 119 14.94 7.59 1.19
N VAL A 120 13.69 7.75 1.61
CA VAL A 120 12.99 9.04 1.61
C VAL A 120 12.34 9.30 2.96
N THR A 121 12.43 10.54 3.44
CA THR A 121 11.55 11.02 4.51
C THR A 121 10.24 11.47 3.88
N THR A 122 9.19 10.72 4.14
CA THR A 122 7.87 10.95 3.54
C THR A 122 7.23 12.24 4.08
N LYS A 123 6.28 12.80 3.33
CA LYS A 123 5.43 13.93 3.75
C LYS A 123 4.65 13.62 5.02
N ALA A 124 4.36 12.35 5.28
CA ALA A 124 3.73 11.90 6.51
C ALA A 124 4.67 11.90 7.72
N GLY A 125 5.99 12.06 7.50
CA GLY A 125 7.02 12.14 8.55
C GLY A 125 7.99 10.95 8.60
N PRO A 126 7.55 9.69 8.48
CA PRO A 126 8.45 8.54 8.56
C PRO A 126 9.48 8.50 7.44
N THR A 127 10.68 8.03 7.77
CA THR A 127 11.67 7.63 6.78
C THR A 127 11.42 6.17 6.37
N VAL A 128 11.35 5.92 5.07
CA VAL A 128 11.16 4.59 4.50
C VAL A 128 12.25 4.28 3.47
N TYR A 129 12.56 2.99 3.34
CA TYR A 129 13.37 2.46 2.24
C TYR A 129 12.45 2.03 1.10
N ARG A 130 12.89 2.24 -0.14
CA ARG A 130 12.16 1.84 -1.35
C ARG A 130 13.08 1.01 -2.23
N ASP A 131 12.77 -0.28 -2.34
CA ASP A 131 13.41 -1.20 -3.26
C ASP A 131 12.65 -1.24 -4.57
N VAL A 132 13.34 -0.98 -5.68
CA VAL A 132 12.79 -1.04 -7.02
C VAL A 132 13.53 -2.12 -7.79
N ILE A 133 12.80 -3.13 -8.26
CA ILE A 133 13.28 -4.09 -9.25
C ILE A 133 12.57 -3.85 -10.58
N VAL A 134 13.34 -3.80 -11.66
CA VAL A 134 12.85 -3.69 -13.03
C VAL A 134 13.17 -4.99 -13.77
N ASP A 135 12.13 -5.61 -14.32
CA ASP A 135 12.21 -6.72 -15.25
C ASP A 135 11.76 -6.25 -16.63
N GLU A 136 12.73 -6.03 -17.51
CA GLU A 136 12.51 -5.57 -18.88
C GLU A 136 12.59 -6.78 -19.84
N ARG A 137 11.43 -7.21 -20.35
CA ARG A 137 11.32 -8.33 -21.30
C ARG A 137 11.27 -7.85 -22.75
N SER A 138 10.58 -6.73 -22.97
CA SER A 138 10.53 -6.02 -24.25
C SER A 138 10.15 -4.54 -24.02
N PRO A 139 10.24 -3.68 -25.05
CA PRO A 139 9.83 -2.27 -24.93
C PRO A 139 8.38 -2.03 -24.48
N ASP A 140 7.48 -3.00 -24.74
CA ASP A 140 6.05 -2.95 -24.39
C ASP A 140 5.69 -3.86 -23.22
N GLU A 141 6.68 -4.53 -22.63
CA GLU A 141 6.50 -5.49 -21.54
C GLU A 141 7.60 -5.32 -20.50
N MET A 142 7.31 -4.41 -19.56
CA MET A 142 8.17 -4.13 -18.42
C MET A 142 7.39 -4.33 -17.13
N TYR A 143 8.01 -5.03 -16.19
CA TYR A 143 7.47 -5.25 -14.87
C TYR A 143 8.31 -4.51 -13.84
N VAL A 144 7.63 -3.87 -12.89
CA VAL A 144 8.28 -3.23 -11.75
C VAL A 144 7.77 -3.88 -10.47
N HIS A 145 8.71 -4.30 -9.63
CA HIS A 145 8.42 -4.80 -8.29
C HIS A 145 8.96 -3.78 -7.28
N LEU A 146 8.04 -3.15 -6.55
CA LEU A 146 8.35 -2.16 -5.53
C LEU A 146 8.15 -2.78 -4.15
N SER A 147 9.10 -2.60 -3.24
CA SER A 147 8.91 -2.84 -1.80
C SER A 147 9.25 -1.59 -1.01
N ILE A 148 8.33 -1.12 -0.17
CA ILE A 148 8.50 0.07 0.66
C ILE A 148 8.40 -0.34 2.12
N PHE A 149 9.38 -0.02 2.95
CA PHE A 149 9.40 -0.48 4.34
C PHE A 149 10.12 0.45 5.32
N THR A 150 9.77 0.29 6.60
CA THR A 150 10.49 0.88 7.74
C THR A 150 11.60 -0.04 8.25
N THR A 151 12.47 0.47 9.12
CA THR A 151 13.52 -0.27 9.85
C THR A 151 13.56 0.16 11.31
#